data_AF-A0A2A4V7I5-F1
#
_entry.id   AF-A0A2A4V7I5-F1
#
_cell.length_a   1.000
_cell.length_b   1.000
_cell.length_c   1.000
_cell.angle_alpha   90.00
_cell.angle_beta   90.00
_cell.angle_gamma   90.00
#
_symmetry.space_group_name_H-M   'P 1'
#
loop_
_entity.id
_entity.type
_entity.pdbx_description
1 polymer ?
#
loop_
_entity_poly.entity_id
_entity_poly.type
_entity_poly.pdbx_seq_one_letter_code
_entity_poly.pdbx_strand_id
1 'polypeptide(L)'
;MKHLIIIMAVLLSGCASYSETTQSQQLGANVHRVSMRGNALNSSTDAQDYALLKAAEITIDSGNRYFVITNSQDKTRRTSYTKPGTSTSTTYGSATANTTADIYGNQYYGTTNVKGTATTNTTYRPGQTTNYVHPGVDMMIETYADKPNTSHFDATEIIKYLGSKYNPKRWGKTGETGNKNKALMRVLLGM
;
A
#
# COMPACT_ATOMS: atom_id res chain seq x y z
N MET A 1 -4.37 28.66 6.54
CA MET A 1 -3.02 28.05 6.48
C MET A 1 -3.00 26.58 6.96
N LYS A 2 -3.61 26.22 8.09
CA LYS A 2 -3.71 24.82 8.56
C LYS A 2 -4.51 23.88 7.63
N HIS A 3 -5.54 24.40 6.96
CA HIS A 3 -6.35 23.62 6.00
C HIS A 3 -5.67 23.39 4.64
N LEU A 4 -4.62 24.16 4.30
CA LEU A 4 -3.92 24.03 3.02
C LEU A 4 -3.00 22.78 3.00
N ILE A 5 -2.52 22.34 4.16
CA ILE A 5 -1.62 21.19 4.31
C ILE A 5 -2.40 19.86 4.21
N ILE A 6 -3.67 19.83 4.59
CA ILE A 6 -4.50 18.61 4.54
C ILE A 6 -4.90 18.29 3.08
N ILE A 7 -5.13 19.30 2.24
CA ILE A 7 -5.48 19.11 0.83
C ILE A 7 -4.28 18.59 0.01
N MET A 8 -3.05 19.01 0.36
CA MET A 8 -1.83 18.54 -0.31
C MET A 8 -1.46 17.10 0.08
N ALA A 9 -1.83 16.62 1.28
CA ALA A 9 -1.59 15.24 1.71
C ALA A 9 -2.51 14.21 1.03
N VAL A 10 -3.70 14.61 0.57
CA VAL A 10 -4.65 13.71 -0.12
C VAL A 10 -4.27 13.51 -1.60
N LEU A 11 -3.58 14.47 -2.21
CA LEU A 11 -3.14 14.41 -3.61
C LEU A 11 -1.88 13.56 -3.84
N LEU A 12 -1.20 13.12 -2.78
CA LEU A 12 -0.09 12.16 -2.85
C LEU A 12 -0.53 10.71 -2.55
N SER A 13 -1.83 10.40 -2.67
CA SER A 13 -2.28 9.01 -2.79
C SER A 13 -1.77 8.44 -4.14
N GLY A 14 -0.50 8.06 -4.15
CA GLY A 14 0.16 7.39 -5.26
C GLY A 14 -0.62 6.12 -5.59
N CYS A 15 -1.41 6.19 -6.66
CA CYS A 15 -1.84 5.00 -7.36
C CYS A 15 -0.54 4.31 -7.79
N ALA A 16 -0.13 3.27 -7.06
CA ALA A 16 1.07 2.52 -7.38
C ALA A 16 0.95 2.10 -8.83
N SER A 17 1.74 2.76 -9.68
CA SER A 17 1.57 2.66 -11.11
C SER A 17 2.01 1.27 -11.51
N TYR A 18 1.27 0.61 -12.40
CA TYR A 18 1.59 -0.72 -12.94
C TYR A 18 3.08 -0.91 -13.25
N SER A 19 3.76 0.10 -13.79
CA SER A 19 5.18 0.09 -14.13
C SER A 19 6.13 0.04 -12.94
N GLU A 20 5.70 0.48 -11.76
CA GLU A 20 6.51 0.52 -10.53
C GLU A 20 6.38 -0.78 -9.73
N THR A 21 5.24 -1.46 -9.85
CA THR A 21 4.93 -2.68 -9.10
C THR A 21 5.23 -3.95 -9.87
N THR A 22 5.34 -3.90 -11.20
CA THR A 22 5.65 -5.05 -12.05
C THR A 22 7.07 -4.99 -12.60
N GLN A 23 7.77 -6.11 -12.54
CA GLN A 23 9.08 -6.30 -13.14
C GLN A 23 9.13 -7.63 -13.87
N SER A 24 10.03 -7.73 -14.84
CA SER A 24 10.26 -8.95 -15.60
C SER A 24 11.73 -9.21 -15.79
N GLN A 25 12.10 -10.49 -15.74
CA GLN A 25 13.46 -10.95 -15.96
C GLN A 25 13.42 -12.10 -16.97
N GLN A 26 14.22 -11.99 -18.03
CA GLN A 26 14.43 -13.09 -18.96
C GLN A 26 15.38 -14.12 -18.33
N LEU A 27 15.00 -15.39 -18.34
CA LEU A 27 15.77 -16.51 -17.81
C LEU A 27 16.30 -17.42 -18.92
N GLY A 28 15.70 -17.37 -20.10
CA GLY A 28 16.12 -18.07 -21.31
C GLY A 28 15.51 -17.42 -22.55
N ALA A 29 15.73 -18.00 -23.73
CA ALA A 29 15.25 -17.42 -24.99
C ALA A 29 13.74 -17.12 -24.98
N ASN A 30 12.93 -18.09 -24.55
CA ASN A 30 11.47 -17.99 -24.49
C ASN A 30 10.92 -18.03 -23.06
N VAL A 31 11.79 -17.95 -22.05
CA VAL A 31 11.41 -18.18 -20.66
C VAL A 31 11.63 -16.91 -19.85
N HIS A 32 10.56 -16.44 -19.21
CA HIS A 32 10.57 -15.20 -18.45
C HIS A 32 9.98 -15.41 -17.06
N ARG A 33 10.55 -14.72 -16.08
CA ARG A 33 9.96 -14.53 -14.76
C ARG A 33 9.32 -13.16 -14.69
N VAL A 34 8.05 -13.12 -14.32
CA VAL A 34 7.29 -11.90 -14.04
C VAL A 34 7.07 -11.84 -12.53
N SER A 35 7.38 -10.70 -11.93
CA SER A 35 7.17 -10.46 -10.51
C SER A 35 6.36 -9.19 -10.32
N MET A 36 5.32 -9.29 -9.50
CA MET A 36 4.51 -8.15 -9.09
C MET A 36 4.58 -7.98 -7.58
N ARG A 37 4.89 -6.77 -7.12
CA ARG A 37 4.95 -6.35 -5.71
C ARG A 37 3.97 -5.21 -5.50
N GLY A 38 2.78 -5.55 -5.03
CA GLY A 38 1.73 -4.59 -4.70
C GLY A 38 1.93 -3.99 -3.31
N ASN A 39 1.23 -2.89 -3.07
CA ASN A 39 1.16 -2.26 -1.76
C ASN A 39 -0.18 -2.60 -1.05
N ALA A 40 -0.39 -2.05 0.14
CA ALA A 40 -1.61 -2.27 0.92
C ALA A 40 -2.91 -1.70 0.32
N LEU A 41 -2.83 -0.98 -0.80
CA LEU A 41 -3.99 -0.44 -1.52
C LEU A 41 -4.38 -1.34 -2.72
N ASN A 42 -3.50 -2.26 -3.14
CA ASN A 42 -3.81 -3.20 -4.21
C ASN A 42 -4.59 -4.38 -3.65
N SER A 43 -5.55 -4.89 -4.44
CA SER A 43 -6.18 -6.18 -4.14
C SER A 43 -5.30 -7.34 -4.62
N SER A 44 -5.54 -8.54 -4.07
CA SER A 44 -4.90 -9.75 -4.59
C SER A 44 -5.28 -10.06 -6.04
N THR A 45 -6.44 -9.58 -6.49
CA THR A 45 -6.87 -9.74 -7.88
C THR A 45 -6.10 -8.80 -8.80
N ASP A 46 -5.96 -7.52 -8.42
CA ASP A 46 -5.15 -6.57 -9.20
C ASP A 46 -3.71 -7.07 -9.34
N ALA A 47 -3.18 -7.69 -8.30
CA ALA A 47 -1.85 -8.29 -8.30
C ALA A 47 -1.66 -9.35 -9.40
N GLN A 48 -2.65 -10.22 -9.56
CA GLN A 48 -2.65 -11.28 -10.56
C GLN A 48 -2.87 -10.70 -11.95
N ASP A 49 -3.82 -9.77 -12.10
CA ASP A 49 -4.13 -9.10 -13.37
C ASP A 49 -2.91 -8.31 -13.90
N TYR A 50 -2.17 -7.63 -13.00
CA TYR A 50 -0.94 -6.94 -13.35
C TYR A 50 0.14 -7.92 -13.83
N ALA A 51 0.35 -9.03 -13.13
CA ALA A 51 1.32 -10.04 -13.57
C ALA A 51 0.92 -10.64 -14.93
N LEU A 52 -0.37 -10.90 -15.14
CA LEU A 52 -0.89 -11.47 -16.37
C LEU A 52 -0.77 -10.50 -17.55
N LEU A 53 -1.10 -9.21 -17.35
CA LEU A 53 -0.89 -8.18 -18.36
C LEU A 53 0.60 -8.07 -18.72
N LYS A 54 1.48 -8.11 -17.73
CA LYS A 54 2.93 -8.02 -17.97
C LYS A 54 3.46 -9.21 -18.76
N ALA A 55 2.95 -10.41 -18.49
CA ALA A 55 3.25 -11.60 -19.27
C ALA A 55 2.83 -11.44 -20.74
N ALA A 56 1.61 -10.93 -20.99
CA ALA A 56 1.13 -10.66 -22.33
C ALA A 56 1.96 -9.60 -23.06
N GLU A 57 2.36 -8.53 -22.37
CA GLU A 57 3.24 -7.50 -22.92
C GLU A 57 4.58 -8.07 -23.39
N ILE A 58 5.24 -8.88 -22.55
CA ILE A 58 6.52 -9.54 -22.89
C ILE A 58 6.34 -10.46 -24.09
N THR A 59 5.22 -11.20 -24.13
CA THR A 59 4.93 -12.13 -25.21
C THR A 59 4.87 -11.40 -26.55
N ILE A 60 4.12 -10.30 -26.63
CA ILE A 60 4.06 -9.48 -27.85
C ILE A 60 5.40 -8.82 -28.14
N ASP A 61 6.11 -8.32 -27.13
CA ASP A 61 7.43 -7.68 -27.28
C ASP A 61 8.48 -8.66 -27.82
N SER A 62 8.32 -9.97 -27.53
CA SER A 62 9.18 -11.04 -28.05
C SER A 62 8.79 -11.52 -29.46
N GLY A 63 7.78 -10.92 -30.09
CA GLY A 63 7.25 -11.36 -31.40
C GLY A 63 6.38 -12.62 -31.34
N ASN A 64 5.99 -13.05 -30.14
CA ASN A 64 5.16 -14.21 -29.91
C ASN A 64 3.69 -13.81 -29.68
N ARG A 65 2.77 -14.78 -29.78
CA ARG A 65 1.34 -14.54 -29.57
C ARG A 65 0.79 -15.23 -28.33
N TYR A 66 1.32 -16.39 -27.99
CA TYR A 66 0.82 -17.23 -26.92
C TYR A 66 1.84 -17.33 -25.80
N PHE A 67 1.36 -17.49 -24.57
CA PHE A 67 2.22 -17.86 -23.46
C PHE A 67 1.56 -18.88 -22.55
N VAL A 68 2.39 -19.68 -21.90
CA VAL A 68 2.01 -20.69 -20.92
C VAL A 68 2.60 -20.28 -19.58
N ILE A 69 1.79 -20.33 -18.53
CA ILE A 69 2.26 -20.15 -17.16
C ILE A 69 2.81 -21.50 -16.69
N THR A 70 4.13 -21.61 -16.54
CA THR A 70 4.80 -22.84 -16.12
C THR A 70 4.89 -22.94 -14.60
N ASN A 71 4.91 -21.80 -13.90
CA ASN A 71 4.89 -21.75 -12.45
C ASN A 71 4.23 -20.45 -11.96
N SER A 72 3.55 -20.50 -10.82
CA SER A 72 2.98 -19.33 -10.16
C SER A 72 3.05 -19.49 -8.65
N GLN A 73 3.52 -18.45 -7.95
CA GLN A 73 3.64 -18.43 -6.51
C GLN A 73 3.03 -17.15 -5.93
N ASP A 74 2.18 -17.32 -4.92
CA ASP A 74 1.74 -16.21 -4.08
C ASP A 74 2.91 -15.77 -3.19
N LYS A 75 3.19 -14.47 -3.20
CA LYS A 75 4.22 -13.82 -2.40
C LYS A 75 3.67 -12.62 -1.62
N THR A 76 2.41 -12.70 -1.26
CA THR A 76 1.73 -11.73 -0.42
C THR A 76 2.45 -11.62 0.94
N ARG A 77 2.75 -10.39 1.34
CA ARG A 77 3.41 -10.07 2.61
C ARG A 77 2.40 -9.45 3.57
N ARG A 78 2.42 -9.89 4.83
CA ARG A 78 1.61 -9.28 5.89
C ARG A 78 2.54 -8.52 6.85
N THR A 79 2.20 -7.29 7.17
CA THR A 79 2.94 -6.45 8.11
C THR A 79 1.97 -5.88 9.12
N SER A 80 2.34 -5.81 10.39
CA SER A 80 1.52 -5.18 11.44
C SER A 80 2.24 -3.95 12.00
N TYR A 81 1.45 -2.96 12.42
CA TYR A 81 1.95 -1.79 13.14
C TYR A 81 1.13 -1.60 14.42
N THR A 82 1.80 -1.55 15.55
CA THR A 82 1.18 -1.34 16.86
C THR A 82 1.47 0.06 17.35
N LYS A 83 0.41 0.87 17.49
CA LYS A 83 0.47 2.14 18.20
C LYS A 83 0.57 1.85 19.69
N PRO A 84 1.60 2.36 20.40
CA PRO A 84 1.70 2.18 21.84
C PRO A 84 0.54 2.87 22.55
N GLY A 85 0.10 2.28 23.67
CA GLY A 85 -0.87 2.94 24.53
C GLY A 85 -0.24 4.12 25.26
N THR A 86 -1.04 5.13 25.59
CA THR A 86 -0.60 6.27 26.39
C THR A 86 -1.43 6.40 27.65
N SER A 87 -0.78 6.76 28.75
CA SER A 87 -1.44 7.10 30.01
C SER A 87 -1.03 8.51 30.38
N THR A 88 -2.01 9.40 30.55
CA THR A 88 -1.79 10.77 31.03
C THR A 88 -2.48 10.92 32.37
N SER A 89 -1.70 11.22 33.41
CA SER A 89 -2.23 11.50 34.74
C SER A 89 -2.06 12.97 35.08
N THR A 90 -3.13 13.61 35.54
CA THR A 90 -3.10 14.99 36.02
C THR A 90 -3.51 15.00 37.49
N THR A 91 -2.62 15.48 38.36
CA THR A 91 -2.87 15.60 39.80
C THR A 91 -3.15 17.05 40.14
N TYR A 92 -4.29 17.30 40.78
CA TYR A 92 -4.66 18.59 41.35
C TYR A 92 -4.60 18.50 42.86
N GLY A 93 -3.80 19.34 43.49
CA GLY A 93 -3.67 19.43 44.94
C GLY A 93 -4.10 20.79 45.45
N SER A 94 -4.73 20.81 46.63
CA SER A 94 -4.94 22.03 47.40
C SER A 94 -4.52 21.78 48.84
N ALA A 95 -3.83 22.76 49.43
CA ALA A 95 -3.41 22.71 50.82
C ALA A 95 -3.81 24.02 51.52
N THR A 96 -4.33 23.87 52.72
CA THR A 96 -4.67 24.98 53.61
C THR A 96 -3.76 24.91 54.82
N ALA A 97 -3.07 26.01 55.10
CA ALA A 97 -2.24 26.18 56.28
C ALA A 97 -2.95 27.14 57.24
N ASN A 98 -3.19 26.67 58.47
CA ASN A 98 -3.69 27.50 59.55
C ASN A 98 -2.57 27.66 60.58
N THR A 99 -2.21 28.91 60.86
CA THR A 99 -1.20 29.25 61.87
C THR A 99 -1.89 29.90 63.05
N THR A 100 -1.74 29.31 64.22
CA THR A 100 -2.16 29.90 65.49
C THR A 100 -0.90 30.36 66.23
N ALA A 101 -0.89 31.60 66.70
CA ALA A 101 0.20 32.17 67.46
C ALA A 101 -0.35 32.77 68.76
N ASP A 102 0.23 32.35 69.88
CA ASP A 102 -0.14 32.80 71.22
C ASP A 102 1.03 33.60 71.82
N ILE A 103 0.70 34.66 72.56
CA ILE A 103 1.68 35.51 73.24
C ILE A 103 1.56 35.25 74.74
N TYR A 104 2.64 34.77 75.35
CA TYR A 104 2.73 34.59 76.79
C TYR A 104 3.98 35.30 77.31
N GLY A 105 3.80 36.41 78.02
CA GLY A 105 4.90 37.29 78.44
C GLY A 105 5.55 38.02 77.26
N ASN A 106 6.89 38.00 77.17
CA ASN A 106 7.68 38.62 76.09
C ASN A 106 8.20 37.59 75.06
N GLN A 107 7.52 36.44 74.93
CA GLN A 107 7.89 35.35 74.01
C GLN A 107 6.71 34.97 73.11
N TYR A 108 7.01 34.61 71.86
CA TYR A 108 6.04 34.21 70.84
C TYR A 108 6.12 32.71 70.59
N TYR A 109 4.99 32.01 70.68
CA TYR A 109 4.87 30.60 70.34
C TYR A 109 3.84 30.43 69.21
N GLY A 110 4.26 29.80 68.11
CA GLY A 110 3.41 29.59 66.94
C GLY A 110 3.35 28.11 66.56
N THR A 111 2.16 27.62 66.22
CA THR A 111 1.96 26.28 65.62
C THR A 111 1.23 26.43 64.30
N THR A 112 1.79 25.83 63.24
CA THR A 112 1.16 25.78 61.92
C THR A 112 0.68 24.36 61.63
N ASN A 113 -0.62 24.22 61.35
CA ASN A 113 -1.21 22.97 60.88
C ASN A 113 -1.49 23.08 59.38
N VAL A 114 -0.90 22.19 58.59
CA VAL A 114 -1.13 22.10 57.15
C VAL A 114 -1.96 20.86 56.86
N LYS A 115 -3.11 21.03 56.20
CA LYS A 115 -3.91 19.93 55.67
C LYS A 115 -4.07 20.11 54.17
N GLY A 116 -3.92 19.04 53.41
CA GLY A 116 -4.10 19.07 51.96
C GLY A 116 -4.82 17.85 51.43
N THR A 117 -5.42 18.02 50.27
CA THR A 117 -6.07 16.97 49.48
C THR A 117 -5.49 17.01 48.07
N ALA A 118 -5.25 15.84 47.50
CA ALA A 118 -4.88 15.72 46.09
C ALA A 118 -5.80 14.73 45.38
N THR A 119 -6.22 15.09 44.17
CA THR A 119 -7.02 14.26 43.27
C THR A 119 -6.20 14.00 42.01
N THR A 120 -6.04 12.73 41.64
CA THR A 120 -5.34 12.35 40.41
C THR A 120 -6.32 11.78 39.41
N ASN A 121 -6.38 12.39 38.23
CA ASN A 121 -7.18 11.92 37.10
C ASN A 121 -6.28 11.28 36.06
N THR A 122 -6.48 10.00 35.78
CA THR A 122 -5.71 9.26 34.77
C THR A 122 -6.57 8.94 33.56
N THR A 123 -6.11 9.36 32.37
CA THR A 123 -6.69 8.97 31.07
C THR A 123 -5.79 7.94 30.42
N TYR A 124 -6.31 6.73 30.21
CA TYR A 124 -5.62 5.64 29.54
C TYR A 124 -6.17 5.43 28.12
N ARG A 125 -5.29 5.48 27.13
CA ARG A 125 -5.56 5.14 25.73
C ARG A 125 -4.83 3.84 25.41
N PRO A 126 -5.54 2.71 25.22
CA PRO A 126 -4.88 1.44 24.94
C PRO A 126 -4.17 1.48 23.59
N GLY A 127 -3.14 0.66 23.45
CA GLY A 127 -2.47 0.47 22.17
C GLY A 127 -3.39 -0.19 21.15
N GLN A 128 -3.18 0.09 19.87
CA GLN A 128 -3.95 -0.50 18.77
C GLN A 128 -3.01 -1.08 17.71
N THR A 129 -3.26 -2.31 17.30
CA THR A 129 -2.52 -2.98 16.22
C THR A 129 -3.32 -2.96 14.93
N THR A 130 -2.71 -2.49 13.84
CA THR A 130 -3.28 -2.51 12.50
C THR A 130 -2.47 -3.46 11.62
N ASN A 131 -3.17 -4.35 10.90
CA ASN A 131 -2.56 -5.28 9.95
C ASN A 131 -2.68 -4.74 8.51
N TYR A 132 -1.61 -4.86 7.75
CA TYR A 132 -1.53 -4.48 6.34
C TYR A 132 -1.15 -5.70 5.52
N VAL A 133 -1.82 -5.87 4.38
CA VAL A 133 -1.57 -6.97 3.43
C VAL A 133 -1.02 -6.34 2.15
N HIS A 134 0.14 -6.80 1.70
CA HIS A 134 0.81 -6.33 0.49
C HIS A 134 0.82 -7.48 -0.51
N PRO A 135 -0.13 -7.51 -1.47
CA PRO A 135 -0.22 -8.61 -2.42
C PRO A 135 1.04 -8.75 -3.27
N GLY A 136 1.41 -9.99 -3.58
CA GLY A 136 2.58 -10.26 -4.43
C GLY A 136 2.40 -11.53 -5.22
N VAL A 137 2.88 -11.54 -6.46
CA VAL A 137 2.83 -12.71 -7.35
C VAL A 137 4.16 -12.85 -8.06
N ASP A 138 4.71 -14.06 -8.05
CA ASP A 138 5.81 -14.45 -8.94
C ASP A 138 5.29 -15.49 -9.92
N MET A 139 5.45 -15.22 -11.21
CA MET A 139 4.99 -16.07 -12.30
C MET A 139 6.15 -16.39 -13.22
N MET A 140 6.26 -17.63 -13.65
CA MET A 140 7.17 -18.06 -14.70
C MET A 140 6.34 -18.39 -15.93
N ILE A 141 6.75 -17.84 -17.07
CA ILE A 141 6.06 -18.00 -18.34
C ILE A 141 7.02 -18.50 -19.40
N GLU A 142 6.46 -19.23 -20.36
CA GLU A 142 7.11 -19.58 -21.61
C GLU A 142 6.29 -19.05 -22.79
N THR A 143 6.95 -18.43 -23.77
CA THR A 143 6.31 -17.75 -24.90
C THR A 143 6.40 -18.56 -26.19
N TYR A 144 5.36 -18.48 -27.02
CA TYR A 144 5.23 -19.24 -28.27
C TYR A 144 4.62 -18.39 -29.39
N ALA A 145 5.17 -18.52 -30.60
CA ALA A 145 4.63 -17.89 -31.79
C ALA A 145 3.32 -18.58 -32.22
N ASP A 146 3.38 -19.91 -32.32
CA ASP A 146 2.24 -20.77 -32.65
C ASP A 146 1.48 -21.23 -31.41
N LYS A 147 0.21 -21.58 -31.61
CA LYS A 147 -0.68 -22.03 -30.53
C LYS A 147 -0.18 -23.35 -29.93
N PRO A 148 0.20 -23.40 -28.64
CA PRO A 148 0.66 -24.63 -28.01
C PRO A 148 -0.52 -25.56 -27.68
N ASN A 149 -0.26 -26.87 -27.61
CA ASN A 149 -1.25 -27.90 -27.29
C ASN A 149 -1.60 -28.02 -25.79
N THR A 150 -1.07 -27.13 -24.96
CA THR A 150 -1.31 -27.07 -23.52
C THR A 150 -2.27 -25.93 -23.18
N SER A 151 -2.67 -25.82 -21.91
CA SER A 151 -3.39 -24.62 -21.43
C SER A 151 -2.50 -23.39 -21.63
N HIS A 152 -3.00 -22.40 -22.36
CA HIS A 152 -2.27 -21.20 -22.75
C HIS A 152 -3.18 -19.98 -22.75
N PHE A 153 -2.54 -18.81 -22.79
CA PHE A 153 -3.19 -17.53 -22.94
C PHE A 153 -2.81 -16.90 -24.28
N ASP A 154 -3.77 -16.26 -24.95
CA ASP A 154 -3.49 -15.38 -26.08
C ASP A 154 -3.17 -13.98 -25.54
N ALA A 155 -1.94 -13.53 -25.77
CA ALA A 155 -1.47 -12.24 -25.27
C ALA A 155 -2.28 -11.06 -25.82
N THR A 156 -2.77 -11.16 -27.06
CA THR A 156 -3.57 -10.11 -27.69
C THR A 156 -4.93 -9.95 -27.02
N GLU A 157 -5.54 -11.06 -26.60
CA GLU A 157 -6.80 -11.04 -25.85
C GLU A 157 -6.61 -10.45 -24.46
N ILE A 158 -5.55 -10.86 -23.75
CA ILE A 158 -5.23 -10.30 -22.42
C ILE A 158 -5.07 -8.78 -22.51
N ILE A 159 -4.29 -8.28 -23.48
CA ILE A 159 -4.08 -6.85 -23.67
C ILE A 159 -5.37 -6.11 -24.05
N LYS A 160 -6.24 -6.72 -24.85
CA LYS A 160 -7.54 -6.15 -25.21
C LYS A 160 -8.41 -5.86 -23.99
N TYR A 161 -8.40 -6.75 -22.97
CA TYR A 161 -9.25 -6.61 -21.79
C TYR A 161 -8.57 -5.89 -20.62
N LEU A 162 -7.27 -6.13 -20.41
CA LEU A 162 -6.53 -5.61 -19.26
C LEU A 162 -5.66 -4.39 -19.58
N GLY A 163 -5.21 -4.24 -20.84
CA GLY A 163 -4.22 -3.24 -21.24
C GLY A 163 -4.66 -1.81 -20.95
N SER A 164 -5.89 -1.44 -21.32
CA SER A 164 -6.41 -0.09 -21.08
C SER A 164 -6.81 0.17 -19.63
N LYS A 165 -7.16 -0.88 -18.88
CA LYS A 165 -7.52 -0.80 -17.46
C LYS A 165 -6.30 -0.50 -16.60
N TYR A 166 -5.20 -1.21 -16.88
CA TYR A 166 -4.03 -1.24 -15.99
C TYR A 166 -2.78 -0.57 -16.56
N ASN A 167 -2.63 -0.48 -17.88
CA ASN A 167 -1.54 0.25 -18.54
C ASN A 167 -2.04 1.15 -19.69
N PRO A 168 -2.91 2.15 -19.40
CA PRO A 168 -3.45 3.05 -20.42
C PRO A 168 -2.38 3.92 -21.09
N LYS A 169 -1.19 4.08 -20.49
CA LYS A 169 -0.08 4.82 -21.09
C LYS A 169 0.43 4.14 -22.36
N ARG A 170 0.48 2.81 -22.36
CA ARG A 170 0.94 1.99 -23.48
C ARG A 170 -0.19 1.64 -24.44
N TRP A 171 -1.36 1.27 -23.91
CA TRP A 171 -2.46 0.69 -24.71
C TRP A 171 -3.63 1.64 -24.98
N GLY A 172 -3.57 2.87 -24.47
CA GLY A 172 -4.65 3.86 -24.59
C GLY A 172 -5.81 3.62 -23.62
N LYS A 173 -6.66 4.63 -23.41
CA LYS A 173 -7.87 4.51 -22.59
C LYS A 173 -9.00 3.88 -23.38
N THR A 174 -9.81 3.01 -22.74
CA THR A 174 -11.01 2.41 -23.33
C THR A 174 -12.00 3.53 -23.68
N GLY A 175 -12.00 3.95 -24.95
CA GLY A 175 -12.73 5.14 -25.42
C GLY A 175 -12.05 5.85 -26.60
N GLU A 176 -10.73 5.73 -26.76
CA GLU A 176 -9.98 6.24 -27.94
C GLU A 176 -9.57 5.12 -28.92
N THR A 177 -9.83 3.87 -28.55
CA THR A 177 -9.25 2.66 -29.15
C THR A 177 -9.97 2.14 -30.41
N GLY A 178 -10.95 2.85 -30.95
CA GLY A 178 -11.55 2.50 -32.25
C GLY A 178 -10.59 2.72 -33.42
N ASN A 179 -9.69 3.71 -33.32
CA ASN A 179 -8.82 4.13 -34.42
C ASN A 179 -7.33 3.81 -34.16
N LYS A 180 -6.85 4.03 -32.92
CA LYS A 180 -5.43 3.80 -32.56
C LYS A 180 -5.04 2.32 -32.54
N ASN A 181 -5.94 1.42 -32.13
CA ASN A 181 -5.64 -0.02 -32.16
C ASN A 181 -5.58 -0.58 -33.57
N LYS A 182 -6.35 -0.02 -34.53
CA LYS A 182 -6.21 -0.35 -35.95
C LYS A 182 -4.87 0.12 -36.53
N ALA A 183 -4.37 1.28 -36.08
CA ALA A 183 -3.08 1.80 -36.52
C ALA A 183 -1.89 1.00 -35.93
N LEU A 184 -1.91 0.69 -34.63
CA LEU A 184 -0.86 -0.11 -33.99
C LEU A 184 -0.87 -1.58 -34.45
N MET A 185 -2.06 -2.20 -34.63
CA MET A 185 -2.12 -3.54 -35.25
C MET A 185 -1.65 -3.51 -36.71
N ARG A 186 -1.93 -2.46 -37.50
CA ARG A 186 -1.44 -2.37 -38.88
C ARG A 186 0.07 -2.11 -38.98
N VAL A 187 0.68 -1.50 -37.98
CA VAL A 187 2.15 -1.34 -37.89
C VAL A 187 2.81 -2.64 -37.41
N LEU A 188 2.18 -3.37 -36.48
CA LEU A 188 2.67 -4.66 -35.98
C LEU A 188 2.38 -5.86 -36.91
N LEU A 189 1.38 -5.76 -37.79
CA LEU A 189 1.04 -6.75 -38.84
C LEU A 189 1.41 -6.24 -40.25
N GLY A 190 2.26 -5.22 -40.34
CA GLY A 190 2.64 -4.51 -41.55
C GLY A 190 4.13 -4.47 -41.81
N MET A 191 4.85 -5.53 -41.44
CA MET A 191 5.90 -6.20 -42.21
C MET A 191 5.73 -7.70 -42.01
#